data_AF-A0AAV2HHI2-F1
#
_entry.id   AF-A0AAV2HHI2-F1
#
_cell.length_a   1.000
_cell.length_b   1.000
_cell.length_c   1.000
_cell.angle_alpha   90.00
_cell.angle_beta   90.00
_cell.angle_gamma   90.00
#
_symmetry.space_group_name_H-M   'P 1'
#
loop_
_entity.id
_entity.type
_entity.pdbx_description
1 polymer ?
#
loop_
_entity_poly.entity_id
_entity_poly.type
_entity_poly.pdbx_seq_one_letter_code
_entity_poly.pdbx_strand_id
1 'polypeptide(L)'
;RELIIYLLFLIFVCLIAFGMASTNMYYYTKVMMDLFLEVKTSDGISFKTITSVEDFWKFAKGPLLNSLYWEKWYNGDPLPQSTFGYIYYEN
;
A
#
# COMPACT_ATOMS: atom_id res chain seq x y z
N ARG A 1 -29.66 11.69 -34.94
CA ARG A 1 -28.79 10.53 -35.22
C ARG A 1 -27.44 10.66 -34.52
N GLU A 2 -26.71 11.76 -34.74
CA GLU A 2 -25.39 12.01 -34.10
C GLU A 2 -25.47 12.11 -32.58
N LEU A 3 -26.48 12.81 -32.04
CA LEU A 3 -26.67 12.96 -30.59
C LEU A 3 -26.81 11.62 -29.83
N ILE A 4 -27.44 10.61 -30.44
CA ILE A 4 -27.60 9.27 -29.83
C ILE A 4 -26.25 8.55 -29.76
N ILE A 5 -25.41 8.71 -30.78
CA ILE A 5 -24.07 8.12 -30.82
C ILE A 5 -23.19 8.73 -29.72
N TYR A 6 -23.27 10.06 -29.53
CA TYR A 6 -22.54 10.73 -28.44
C TYR A 6 -23.02 10.33 -27.05
N LEU A 7 -24.34 10.15 -26.86
CA LEU A 7 -24.88 9.67 -25.58
C LEU A 7 -24.42 8.24 -25.26
N LEU A 8 -24.46 7.34 -26.24
CA LEU A 8 -23.95 5.97 -26.07
C LEU A 8 -22.45 5.98 -25.76
N PHE A 9 -21.67 6.77 -26.50
CA PHE A 9 -20.24 6.92 -26.26
C PHE A 9 -19.96 7.39 -24.82
N LEU A 10 -20.69 8.39 -24.34
CA LEU A 10 -20.55 8.90 -22.97
C LEU A 10 -20.86 7.81 -21.93
N ILE A 11 -21.92 7.03 -22.13
CA ILE A 11 -22.27 5.90 -21.24
C ILE A 11 -21.13 4.88 -21.19
N PHE A 12 -20.57 4.49 -22.35
CA PHE A 12 -19.46 3.55 -22.40
C PHE A 12 -18.21 4.09 -21.69
N VAL A 13 -17.88 5.37 -21.87
CA VAL A 13 -16.76 6.01 -21.17
C VAL A 13 -16.99 6.02 -19.66
N CYS A 14 -18.20 6.35 -19.20
CA CYS A 14 -18.53 6.30 -17.77
C CYS A 14 -18.42 4.87 -17.21
N LEU A 15 -18.92 3.87 -17.93
CA LEU A 15 -18.82 2.47 -17.51
C LEU A 15 -17.37 2.00 -17.37
N ILE A 16 -16.50 2.36 -18.32
CA ILE A 16 -15.08 2.02 -18.24
C ILE A 16 -14.41 2.76 -17.07
N ALA A 17 -14.65 4.06 -16.93
CA ALA A 17 -14.05 4.87 -15.88
C ALA A 17 -14.44 4.39 -14.47
N PHE A 18 -15.72 4.07 -14.25
CA PHE A 18 -16.19 3.60 -12.94
C PHE A 18 -16.00 2.10 -12.73
N GLY A 19 -15.97 1.29 -13.78
CA GLY A 19 -15.77 -0.16 -13.67
C GLY A 19 -14.36 -0.55 -13.20
N MET A 20 -13.34 0.25 -13.55
CA MET A 20 -11.97 0.04 -13.10
C MET A 20 -11.71 0.63 -11.69
N ALA A 21 -12.51 1.59 -11.26
CA ALA A 21 -12.33 2.28 -9.98
C ALA A 21 -13.13 1.59 -8.87
N SER A 22 -12.48 0.69 -8.13
CA SER A 22 -13.06 0.14 -6.90
C SER A 22 -13.07 1.18 -5.78
N THR A 23 -14.18 1.27 -5.03
CA THR A 23 -14.28 2.14 -3.84
C THR A 23 -13.27 1.77 -2.74
N ASN A 24 -12.79 0.53 -2.74
CA ASN A 24 -11.84 0.04 -1.73
C ASN A 24 -10.38 0.39 -2.06
N MET A 25 -10.10 0.84 -3.29
CA MET A 25 -8.74 1.20 -3.73
C MET A 25 -8.12 2.27 -2.83
N TYR A 26 -8.92 3.24 -2.36
CA TYR A 26 -8.44 4.29 -1.46
C TYR A 26 -7.95 3.74 -0.12
N TYR A 27 -8.70 2.80 0.48
CA TYR A 27 -8.30 2.21 1.76
C TYR A 27 -7.07 1.32 1.60
N TYR A 28 -7.02 0.58 0.50
CA TYR A 28 -5.85 -0.25 0.16
C TYR A 28 -4.57 0.59 0.05
N THR A 29 -4.60 1.67 -0.74
CA THR A 29 -3.44 2.55 -0.89
C THR A 29 -3.13 3.28 0.41
N LYS A 30 -4.13 3.68 1.18
CA LYS A 30 -3.93 4.31 2.49
C LYS A 30 -3.20 3.40 3.46
N VAL A 31 -3.64 2.16 3.62
CA VAL A 31 -3.00 1.19 4.54
C VAL A 31 -1.55 0.92 4.11
N MET A 32 -1.29 0.79 2.82
CA MET A 32 0.08 0.63 2.32
C MET A 32 0.94 1.89 2.54
N MET A 33 0.37 3.09 2.36
CA MET A 33 1.06 4.34 2.65
C MET A 33 1.38 4.48 4.13
N ASP A 34 0.45 4.15 5.02
CA ASP A 34 0.67 4.22 6.46
C ASP A 34 1.77 3.21 6.89
N LEU A 35 1.80 2.01 6.30
CA LEU A 35 2.80 0.97 6.60
C LEU A 35 4.23 1.34 6.20
N PHE A 36 4.42 2.07 5.10
CA PHE A 36 5.77 2.39 4.59
C PHE A 36 6.20 3.83 4.84
N LEU A 37 5.27 4.78 4.89
CA LEU A 37 5.60 6.21 4.94
C LEU A 37 5.46 6.82 6.33
N GLU A 38 4.51 6.34 7.15
CA GLU A 38 4.23 6.87 8.49
C GLU A 38 4.94 6.09 9.60
N VAL A 39 5.39 4.86 9.33
CA VAL A 39 6.14 4.07 10.31
C VAL A 39 7.44 4.79 10.70
N LYS A 40 7.63 4.96 12.00
CA LYS A 40 8.78 5.64 12.59
C LYS A 40 9.84 4.63 13.02
N THR A 41 11.09 5.03 12.85
CA THR A 41 12.25 4.37 13.44
C THR A 41 12.27 4.62 14.97
N SER A 42 13.12 3.90 15.72
CA SER A 42 13.37 4.16 17.15
C SER A 42 13.63 5.64 17.48
N ASP A 43 14.26 6.35 16.55
CA ASP A 43 14.64 7.76 16.68
C ASP A 43 13.48 8.72 16.33
N GLY A 44 12.28 8.19 16.05
CA GLY A 44 11.09 8.98 15.72
C GLY A 44 11.00 9.44 14.26
N ILE A 45 12.00 9.10 13.44
CA ILE A 45 12.10 9.48 12.01
C ILE A 45 11.25 8.54 11.17
N SER A 46 10.31 9.09 10.40
CA SER A 46 9.57 8.38 9.36
C SER A 46 10.17 8.63 7.98
N PHE A 47 9.73 7.89 6.96
CA PHE A 47 10.21 8.08 5.59
C PHE A 47 10.05 9.54 5.11
N LYS A 48 8.95 10.20 5.52
CA LYS A 48 8.64 11.59 5.14
C LYS A 48 9.60 12.62 5.74
N THR A 49 10.30 12.28 6.82
CA THR A 49 11.15 13.20 7.58
C THR A 49 12.65 12.92 7.40
N ILE A 50 13.03 11.99 6.52
CA ILE A 50 14.43 11.67 6.24
C ILE A 50 15.11 12.90 5.61
N THR A 51 16.23 13.31 6.19
CA THR A 51 17.03 14.44 5.67
C THR A 51 18.47 14.05 5.35
N SER A 52 18.99 12.96 5.93
CA SER A 52 20.36 12.48 5.71
C SER A 52 20.42 11.05 5.16
N VAL A 53 21.57 10.69 4.58
CA VAL A 53 21.83 9.31 4.10
C VAL A 53 21.89 8.30 5.25
N GLU A 54 22.35 8.73 6.43
CA GLU A 54 22.37 7.88 7.62
C GLU A 54 20.93 7.54 8.07
N ASP A 55 20.05 8.53 8.10
CA ASP A 55 18.64 8.33 8.43
C ASP A 55 17.95 7.41 7.43
N PHE A 56 18.30 7.52 6.14
CA PHE A 56 17.82 6.59 5.13
C PHE A 56 18.25 5.15 5.42
N TRP A 57 19.52 4.91 5.75
CA TRP A 57 20.00 3.56 6.06
C TRP A 57 19.38 2.99 7.34
N LYS A 58 19.11 3.84 8.34
CA LYS A 58 18.38 3.45 9.56
C LYS A 58 16.94 3.04 9.24
N PHE A 59 16.25 3.83 8.41
CA PHE A 59 14.91 3.50 7.94
C PHE A 59 14.89 2.21 7.11
N ALA A 60 15.81 2.07 6.14
CA ALA A 60 15.87 0.94 5.24
C ALA A 60 16.14 -0.39 5.97
N LYS A 61 17.02 -0.38 6.99
CA LYS A 61 17.36 -1.59 7.76
C LYS A 61 16.37 -1.89 8.90
N GLY A 62 15.58 -0.91 9.33
CA GLY A 62 14.64 -1.08 10.42
C GLY A 62 13.20 -1.21 9.89
N PRO A 63 12.43 -0.11 9.89
CA PRO A 63 11.01 -0.14 9.58
C PRO A 63 10.69 -0.71 8.19
N LEU A 64 11.50 -0.44 7.15
CA LEU A 64 11.21 -0.96 5.81
C LEU A 64 11.29 -2.50 5.73
N LEU A 65 12.34 -3.10 6.29
CA LEU A 65 12.50 -4.56 6.31
C LEU A 65 11.43 -5.23 7.18
N ASN A 66 11.13 -4.65 8.34
CA ASN A 66 10.08 -5.16 9.23
C ASN A 66 8.68 -5.06 8.61
N SER A 67 8.41 -4.02 7.82
CA SER A 67 7.14 -3.87 7.10
C SER A 67 7.00 -4.84 5.92
N LEU A 68 8.12 -5.32 5.35
CA LEU A 68 8.13 -6.24 4.21
C LEU A 68 8.14 -7.72 4.63
N TYR A 69 8.91 -8.06 5.66
CA TYR A 69 9.10 -9.44 6.11
C TYR A 69 8.43 -9.68 7.45
N TRP A 70 7.22 -10.22 7.39
CA TRP A 70 6.48 -10.62 8.58
C TRP A 70 6.80 -12.09 8.86
N GLU A 71 7.32 -12.39 10.06
CA GLU A 71 7.71 -13.75 10.46
C GLU A 71 6.76 -14.36 11.49
N LYS A 72 6.01 -13.53 12.20
CA LYS A 72 5.12 -13.93 13.30
C LYS A 72 3.77 -13.26 13.19
N TRP A 73 2.75 -13.97 13.65
CA TRP A 73 1.43 -13.41 13.91
C TRP A 73 1.47 -12.42 15.07
N TYR A 74 0.38 -11.66 15.23
CA TYR A 74 0.19 -10.72 16.34
C TYR A 74 0.25 -11.39 17.72
N ASN A 75 -0.01 -12.70 17.81
CA ASN A 75 0.05 -13.49 19.04
C ASN A 75 1.43 -14.13 19.28
N GLY A 76 2.41 -13.87 18.39
CA GLY A 76 3.77 -14.40 18.50
C GLY A 76 4.00 -15.77 17.86
N ASP A 77 2.95 -16.40 17.32
CA ASP A 77 3.09 -17.68 16.62
C ASP A 77 3.79 -17.49 15.27
N PRO A 78 4.64 -18.44 14.84
CA PRO A 78 5.33 -18.34 13.55
C PRO A 78 4.34 -18.42 12.39
N LEU A 79 4.61 -17.65 11.34
CA LEU A 79 3.84 -17.74 10.10
C LEU A 79 4.14 -19.03 9.35
N PRO A 80 3.16 -19.62 8.65
CA PRO A 80 3.41 -20.70 7.71
C PRO A 80 4.38 -20.26 6.60
N GLN A 81 5.24 -21.17 6.15
CA GLN A 81 6.18 -20.88 5.05
C GLN A 81 5.48 -20.49 3.74
N SER A 82 4.20 -20.87 3.57
CA SER A 82 3.37 -20.51 2.41
C SER A 82 2.94 -19.04 2.37
N THR A 83 3.05 -18.31 3.47
CA THR A 83 2.67 -16.87 3.55
C THR A 83 3.90 -15.98 3.75
N PHE A 84 5.11 -16.51 3.55
CA PHE A 84 6.34 -15.74 3.67
C PHE A 84 6.42 -14.68 2.57
N GLY A 85 6.69 -13.44 2.97
CA GLY A 85 6.74 -12.29 2.07
C GLY A 85 5.38 -11.64 1.81
N TYR A 86 4.29 -12.14 2.39
CA TYR A 86 3.00 -11.47 2.30
C TYR A 86 2.96 -10.23 3.19
N ILE A 87 2.52 -9.12 2.61
CA ILE A 87 2.29 -7.88 3.32
C ILE A 87 0.86 -7.91 3.86
N TYR A 88 0.71 -7.68 5.17
CA TYR A 88 -0.57 -7.84 5.87
C TYR A 88 -1.19 -9.24 5.73
N TYR A 89 -0.38 -10.28 5.52
CA TYR A 89 -0.83 -11.68 5.38
C TYR A 89 -1.73 -11.97 4.15
N GLU A 90 -2.00 -10.96 3.31
CA GLU A 90 -2.98 -11.03 2.23
C GLU A 90 -2.43 -10.62 0.86
N ASN A 91 -1.35 -9.83 0.81
CA ASN A 91 -0.80 -9.25 -0.43
C ASN A 91 0.58 -9.77 -0.78
#